data_AF-E2AZB2-F1
#
_entry.id   AF-E2AZB2-F1
#
_cell.length_a   1.000
_cell.length_b   1.000
_cell.length_c   1.000
_cell.angle_alpha   90.00
_cell.angle_beta   90.00
_cell.angle_gamma   90.00
#
_symmetry.space_group_name_H-M   'P 1'
#
loop_
_entity.id
_entity.type
_entity.pdbx_description
1 polymer ?
#
loop_
_entity_poly.entity_id
_entity_poly.type
_entity_poly.pdbx_seq_one_letter_code
_entity_poly.pdbx_strand_id
1 'polypeptide(L)'
;NKEHLRHSLLLLFHQKKKAAEAHRLLVETYGEHAPVIRTCETWFRQFKSGDFDLKDNEHPGAAKRFEDEDLQVLLDEDPTQSQQILAEKLNVSRVAICQRLKALGKIQKYGKWVPHALNDRQMEHRKTICEMLLQRFERKSFLHRIVTGDEKWIFF
;
A
#
# COMPACT_ATOMS: atom_id res chain seq x y z
N ASN A 1 7.16 -26.77 -6.37
CA ASN A 1 6.85 -28.20 -6.38
C ASN A 1 5.34 -28.50 -6.43
N LYS A 2 4.52 -27.93 -5.53
CA LYS A 2 3.05 -28.15 -5.52
C LYS A 2 2.35 -27.74 -6.83
N GLU A 3 2.76 -26.63 -7.43
CA GLU A 3 2.18 -26.11 -8.68
C GLU A 3 2.41 -27.04 -9.89
N HIS A 4 3.59 -27.66 -9.98
CA HIS A 4 3.92 -28.62 -11.02
C HIS A 4 3.04 -29.88 -10.96
N LEU A 5 2.74 -30.36 -9.75
CA LEU A 5 1.84 -31.50 -9.55
C LEU A 5 0.40 -31.16 -9.96
N ARG A 6 -0.04 -29.91 -9.79
CA ARG A 6 -1.36 -29.44 -10.25
C ARG A 6 -1.44 -29.39 -11.77
N HIS A 7 -0.40 -28.90 -12.44
CA HIS A 7 -0.30 -28.95 -13.91
C HIS A 7 -0.34 -30.39 -14.42
N SER A 8 0.37 -31.29 -13.75
CA SER A 8 0.35 -32.73 -14.08
C SER A 8 -1.05 -33.33 -13.91
N LEU A 9 -1.77 -32.99 -12.83
CA LEU A 9 -3.15 -33.40 -12.61
C LEU A 9 -4.10 -32.87 -13.70
N LEU A 10 -3.92 -31.61 -14.12
CA LEU A 10 -4.72 -30.99 -15.19
C LEU A 10 -4.47 -31.69 -16.54
N LEU A 11 -3.21 -31.99 -16.86
CA LEU A 11 -2.86 -32.75 -18.06
C LEU A 11 -3.55 -34.13 -18.07
N LEU A 12 -3.49 -34.86 -16.95
CA LEU A 12 -4.10 -36.18 -16.81
C LEU A 12 -5.63 -36.10 -16.90
N PHE A 13 -6.23 -35.01 -16.41
CA PHE A 13 -7.66 -34.74 -16.58
C PHE A 13 -8.04 -34.54 -18.06
N HIS A 14 -7.26 -33.76 -18.82
CA HIS A 14 -7.48 -33.58 -20.26
C HIS A 14 -7.31 -34.87 -21.06
N GLN A 15 -6.40 -35.76 -20.62
CA GLN A 15 -6.23 -37.11 -21.15
C GLN A 15 -7.37 -38.08 -20.77
N LYS A 16 -8.46 -37.59 -20.15
CA LYS A 16 -9.64 -38.36 -19.75
C LYS A 16 -9.34 -39.48 -18.75
N LYS A 17 -8.23 -39.38 -18.00
CA LYS A 17 -7.93 -40.32 -16.91
C LYS A 17 -8.87 -40.09 -15.73
N LYS A 18 -9.01 -41.10 -14.86
CA LYS A 18 -9.71 -40.95 -13.58
C LYS A 18 -8.75 -40.47 -12.49
N ALA A 19 -9.25 -39.83 -11.44
CA ALA A 19 -8.43 -39.33 -10.33
C ALA A 19 -7.55 -40.43 -9.69
N ALA A 20 -8.08 -41.65 -9.56
CA ALA A 20 -7.35 -42.80 -9.02
C ALA A 20 -6.26 -43.34 -9.96
N GLU A 21 -6.41 -43.16 -11.28
CA GLU A 21 -5.38 -43.50 -12.26
C GLU A 21 -4.29 -42.42 -12.28
N ALA A 22 -4.69 -41.15 -12.22
CA ALA A 22 -3.77 -40.03 -12.13
C ALA A 22 -2.91 -40.10 -10.87
N HIS A 23 -3.50 -40.44 -9.72
CA HIS A 23 -2.75 -40.65 -8.48
C HIS A 23 -1.72 -41.78 -8.61
N ARG A 24 -2.09 -42.92 -9.19
CA ARG A 24 -1.15 -44.03 -9.42
C ARG A 24 0.03 -43.62 -10.30
N LEU A 25 -0.25 -42.92 -11.40
CA LEU A 25 0.80 -42.43 -12.31
C LEU A 25 1.74 -41.42 -11.63
N LEU A 26 1.17 -40.55 -10.79
CA LEU A 26 1.93 -39.57 -10.02
C LEU A 26 2.77 -40.23 -8.93
N VAL A 27 2.26 -41.26 -8.24
CA VAL A 27 3.03 -42.04 -7.26
C VAL A 27 4.17 -42.80 -7.94
N GLU A 28 3.93 -43.38 -9.11
CA GLU A 28 4.97 -44.06 -9.89
C GLU A 28 6.08 -43.09 -10.35
N THR A 29 5.71 -41.87 -10.72
CA THR A 29 6.67 -40.87 -11.24
C THR A 29 7.40 -40.12 -10.12
N TYR A 30 6.70 -39.74 -9.05
CA TYR A 30 7.19 -38.83 -8.02
C TYR A 30 7.36 -39.47 -6.63
N GLY A 31 6.99 -40.75 -6.46
CA GLY A 31 7.14 -41.48 -5.21
C GLY A 31 6.46 -40.81 -4.02
N GLU A 32 7.20 -40.64 -2.93
CA GLU A 32 6.72 -40.00 -1.69
C GLU A 32 6.33 -38.52 -1.86
N HIS A 33 6.78 -37.86 -2.94
CA HIS A 33 6.44 -36.47 -3.23
C HIS A 33 5.11 -36.32 -4.00
N ALA A 34 4.45 -37.43 -4.33
CA ALA A 34 3.15 -37.42 -5.00
C ALA A 34 2.03 -36.91 -4.07
N PRO A 35 1.01 -36.23 -4.62
CA PRO A 35 -0.14 -35.81 -3.85
C PRO A 35 -0.96 -37.02 -3.42
N VAL A 36 -1.51 -36.97 -2.20
CA VAL A 36 -2.43 -38.00 -1.70
C VAL A 36 -3.70 -38.06 -2.55
N ILE A 37 -4.31 -39.24 -2.64
CA ILE A 37 -5.49 -39.49 -3.47
C ILE A 37 -6.62 -38.48 -3.25
N ARG A 38 -6.86 -38.05 -2.00
CA ARG A 38 -7.88 -37.04 -1.65
C ARG A 38 -7.62 -35.69 -2.32
N THR A 39 -6.35 -35.31 -2.45
CA THR A 39 -5.95 -34.07 -3.15
C THR A 39 -6.23 -34.22 -4.64
N CYS A 40 -5.86 -35.34 -5.25
CA CYS A 40 -6.17 -35.63 -6.66
C CYS A 40 -7.68 -35.57 -6.93
N GLU A 41 -8.50 -36.18 -6.09
CA GLU A 41 -9.96 -36.17 -6.22
C GLU A 41 -10.55 -34.77 -6.09
N THR A 42 -10.01 -33.96 -5.18
CA THR A 42 -10.45 -32.57 -4.98
C THR A 42 -10.16 -31.72 -6.21
N TRP A 43 -8.94 -31.82 -6.75
CA TRP A 43 -8.58 -31.15 -8.01
C TRP A 43 -9.42 -31.61 -9.19
N PHE A 44 -9.66 -32.93 -9.32
CA PHE A 44 -10.53 -33.46 -10.38
C PHE A 44 -11.98 -33.01 -10.23
N ARG A 45 -12.46 -32.76 -9.00
CA ARG A 45 -13.80 -32.19 -8.77
C ARG A 45 -13.85 -30.73 -9.23
N GLN A 46 -12.81 -29.94 -8.95
CA GLN A 46 -12.67 -28.56 -9.40
C GLN A 46 -12.60 -28.46 -10.95
N PHE A 47 -11.80 -29.31 -11.58
CA PHE A 47 -11.73 -29.37 -13.06
C PHE A 47 -13.06 -29.78 -13.69
N LYS A 48 -13.83 -30.66 -13.03
CA LYS A 48 -15.19 -31.02 -13.48
C LYS A 48 -16.19 -29.87 -13.37
N SER A 49 -16.02 -28.96 -12.41
CA SER A 49 -16.82 -27.73 -12.34
C SER A 49 -16.40 -26.67 -13.36
N GLY A 50 -15.39 -26.94 -14.21
CA GLY A 50 -14.91 -26.03 -15.24
C GLY A 50 -13.92 -24.98 -14.74
N ASP A 51 -13.50 -25.08 -13.48
CA ASP A 51 -12.45 -24.25 -12.90
C ASP A 51 -11.09 -24.94 -13.09
N PHE A 52 -10.20 -24.30 -13.86
CA PHE A 52 -8.86 -24.79 -14.16
C PHE A 52 -7.76 -23.90 -13.55
N ASP A 53 -8.10 -23.01 -12.61
CA ASP A 53 -7.10 -22.23 -11.91
C ASP A 53 -6.25 -23.12 -11.01
N LEU A 54 -4.94 -23.11 -11.22
CA LEU A 54 -3.96 -23.93 -10.50
C LEU A 54 -3.37 -23.19 -9.30
N LYS A 55 -3.68 -21.90 -9.15
CA LYS A 55 -3.26 -21.10 -8.00
C LYS A 55 -4.06 -21.48 -6.77
N ASP A 56 -3.46 -21.26 -5.61
CA ASP A 56 -4.22 -21.32 -4.37
C ASP A 56 -5.19 -20.13 -4.36
N ASN A 57 -6.45 -20.42 -4.07
CA ASN A 57 -7.42 -19.37 -3.79
C ASN A 57 -6.89 -18.49 -2.65
N GLU A 58 -7.24 -17.21 -2.70
CA GLU A 58 -6.98 -16.32 -1.57
C GLU A 58 -7.56 -16.94 -0.31
N HIS A 59 -6.67 -17.36 0.59
CA HIS A 59 -7.11 -17.84 1.88
C HIS A 59 -7.63 -16.62 2.63
N PRO A 60 -8.81 -16.71 3.28
CA PRO A 60 -9.26 -15.65 4.16
C PRO A 60 -8.14 -15.42 5.17
N GLY A 61 -7.48 -14.26 5.06
CA GLY A 61 -6.44 -13.88 6.01
C GLY A 61 -7.03 -13.79 7.41
N ALA A 62 -6.17 -13.67 8.41
CA ALA A 62 -6.62 -13.26 9.73
C ALA A 62 -7.46 -11.97 9.61
N ALA A 63 -8.61 -11.92 10.28
CA ALA A 63 -9.47 -10.74 10.28
C ALA A 63 -8.64 -9.49 10.61
N LYS A 64 -8.83 -8.42 9.82
CA LYS A 64 -8.20 -7.13 10.12
C LYS A 64 -8.69 -6.66 11.48
N ARG A 65 -7.75 -6.24 12.34
CA ARG A 65 -8.07 -5.74 13.69
C ARG A 65 -8.67 -4.33 13.68
N PHE A 66 -8.44 -3.58 12.61
CA PHE A 66 -8.95 -2.24 12.36
C PHE A 66 -8.99 -1.99 10.85
N GLU A 67 -9.86 -1.08 10.41
CA GLU A 67 -10.00 -0.74 9.00
C GLU A 67 -9.00 0.35 8.57
N ASP A 68 -8.74 0.47 7.26
CA ASP A 68 -7.82 1.52 6.76
C ASP A 68 -8.35 2.92 7.06
N GLU A 69 -9.66 3.05 7.04
CA GLU A 69 -10.41 4.27 7.30
C GLU A 69 -10.15 4.78 8.72
N ASP A 70 -10.10 3.88 9.72
CA ASP A 70 -9.85 4.25 11.12
C ASP A 70 -8.45 4.88 11.28
N LEU A 71 -7.44 4.30 10.61
CA LEU A 71 -6.09 4.84 10.62
C LEU A 71 -5.99 6.14 9.83
N GLN A 72 -6.74 6.26 8.72
CA GLN A 72 -6.75 7.47 7.90
C GLN A 72 -7.35 8.66 8.66
N VAL A 73 -8.44 8.46 9.40
CA VAL A 73 -9.04 9.49 10.26
C VAL A 73 -8.03 10.03 11.28
N LEU A 74 -7.28 9.15 11.96
CA LEU A 74 -6.27 9.57 12.93
C LEU A 74 -5.13 10.39 12.30
N LEU A 75 -4.74 10.05 11.07
CA LEU A 75 -3.70 10.78 10.32
C LEU A 75 -4.19 12.13 9.81
N ASP A 76 -5.49 12.24 9.48
CA ASP A 76 -6.09 13.48 9.02
C ASP A 76 -6.29 14.48 10.16
N GLU A 77 -6.55 13.99 11.38
CA GLU A 77 -6.56 14.82 12.60
C GLU A 77 -5.18 15.37 12.96
N ASP A 78 -4.15 14.52 12.96
CA ASP A 78 -2.78 14.92 13.24
C ASP A 78 -1.77 14.01 12.50
N PRO A 79 -1.17 14.51 11.41
CA PRO A 79 -0.24 13.73 10.60
C PRO A 79 1.14 13.55 11.25
N THR A 80 1.40 14.16 12.41
CA THR A 80 2.69 14.14 13.10
C THR A 80 2.79 13.08 14.20
N GLN A 81 1.71 12.32 14.44
CA GLN A 81 1.65 11.30 15.48
C GLN A 81 2.69 10.19 15.28
N SER A 82 3.23 9.71 16.41
CA SER A 82 4.11 8.56 16.40
C SER A 82 3.33 7.26 16.14
N GLN A 83 3.99 6.27 15.55
CA GLN A 83 3.41 4.95 15.33
C GLN A 83 2.97 4.27 16.64
N GLN A 84 3.55 4.66 17.78
CA GLN A 84 3.21 4.11 19.08
C GLN A 84 1.88 4.68 19.60
N ILE A 85 1.67 5.99 19.46
CA ILE A 85 0.39 6.64 19.80
C ILE A 85 -0.74 6.06 18.93
N LEU A 86 -0.50 5.89 17.63
CA LEU A 86 -1.47 5.28 16.73
C LEU A 86 -1.79 3.83 17.12
N ALA A 87 -0.79 3.08 17.56
CA ALA A 87 -0.96 1.70 18.00
C ALA A 87 -1.79 1.61 19.29
N GLU A 88 -1.57 2.51 20.24
CA GLU A 88 -2.36 2.61 21.48
C GLU A 88 -3.81 2.98 21.19
N LYS A 89 -4.06 3.98 20.34
CA LYS A 89 -5.42 4.40 19.94
C LYS A 89 -6.21 3.28 19.25
N LEU A 90 -5.54 2.51 18.39
CA LEU A 90 -6.15 1.40 17.64
C LEU A 90 -6.04 0.05 18.36
N ASN A 91 -5.53 0.02 19.60
CA ASN A 91 -5.32 -1.18 20.41
C ASN A 91 -4.61 -2.33 19.65
N VAL A 92 -3.59 -1.97 18.88
CA VAL A 92 -2.80 -2.89 18.05
C VAL A 92 -1.32 -2.77 18.35
N SER A 93 -0.50 -3.65 17.79
CA SER A 93 0.95 -3.53 17.95
C SER A 93 1.51 -2.42 17.04
N ARG A 94 2.61 -1.80 17.47
CA ARG A 94 3.36 -0.83 16.64
C ARG A 94 3.75 -1.39 15.27
N VAL A 95 4.07 -2.69 15.22
CA VAL A 95 4.45 -3.39 13.97
C VAL A 95 3.29 -3.45 13.01
N ALA A 96 2.06 -3.70 13.49
CA ALA A 96 0.87 -3.71 12.66
C ALA A 96 0.62 -2.33 12.04
N ILE A 97 0.78 -1.24 12.80
CA ILE A 97 0.71 0.13 12.28
C ILE A 97 1.78 0.37 11.22
N CYS A 98 3.03 -0.02 11.49
CA CYS A 98 4.12 0.16 10.54
C CYS A 98 3.86 -0.57 9.21
N GLN A 99 3.39 -1.81 9.26
CA GLN A 99 3.02 -2.60 8.07
C GLN A 99 1.86 -1.95 7.33
N ARG A 100 0.84 -1.46 8.04
CA ARG A 100 -0.34 -0.85 7.43
C ARG A 100 -0.02 0.48 6.77
N LEU A 101 0.76 1.34 7.41
CA LEU A 101 1.23 2.60 6.84
C LEU A 101 2.01 2.37 5.54
N LYS A 102 2.86 1.32 5.49
CA LYS A 102 3.56 0.93 4.26
C LYS A 102 2.61 0.44 3.17
N ALA A 103 1.62 -0.39 3.52
CA ALA A 103 0.61 -0.87 2.58
C ALA A 103 -0.23 0.29 2.00
N LEU A 104 -0.48 1.33 2.79
CA LEU A 104 -1.14 2.57 2.36
C LEU A 104 -0.22 3.55 1.60
N GLY A 105 1.06 3.22 1.42
CA GLY A 105 2.02 4.10 0.75
C GLY A 105 2.38 5.37 1.54
N LYS A 106 2.12 5.41 2.85
CA LYS A 106 2.46 6.56 3.71
C LYS A 106 3.97 6.55 4.02
N ILE A 107 4.58 7.73 3.99
CA ILE A 107 6.00 7.93 4.30
C ILE A 107 6.17 9.06 5.32
N GLN A 108 7.13 8.90 6.22
CA GLN A 108 7.48 9.96 7.17
C GLN A 108 8.32 11.02 6.47
N LYS A 109 7.89 12.29 6.58
CA LYS A 109 8.65 13.46 6.12
C LYS A 109 8.82 14.43 7.28
N TYR A 110 9.95 15.11 7.32
CA TYR A 110 10.16 16.18 8.29
C TYR A 110 9.37 17.43 7.91
N GLY A 111 8.94 18.18 8.93
CA GLY A 111 8.31 19.48 8.76
C GLY A 111 9.25 20.50 8.10
N LYS A 112 8.67 21.54 7.51
CA LYS A 112 9.43 22.68 6.99
C LYS A 112 9.59 23.73 8.09
N TRP A 113 10.79 24.29 8.23
CA TRP A 113 11.01 25.45 9.09
C TRP A 113 10.30 26.67 8.50
N VAL A 114 9.46 27.31 9.30
CA VAL A 114 8.77 28.55 8.95
C VAL A 114 9.42 29.71 9.73
N PRO A 115 9.83 30.81 9.08
CA PRO A 115 10.59 31.87 9.72
C PRO A 115 9.90 32.55 10.92
N HIS A 116 8.57 32.63 10.90
CA HIS A 116 7.80 33.31 11.94
C HIS A 116 6.38 32.76 12.04
N ALA A 117 5.85 32.70 13.26
CA ALA A 117 4.44 32.42 13.51
C ALA A 117 3.61 33.70 13.31
N LEU A 118 2.97 33.81 12.15
CA LEU A 118 2.18 34.99 11.80
C LEU A 118 0.85 35.02 12.55
N ASN A 119 0.40 36.22 12.95
CA ASN A 119 -0.98 36.43 13.40
C ASN A 119 -1.92 36.77 12.23
N ASP A 120 -3.23 36.74 12.47
CA ASP A 120 -4.26 36.97 11.44
C ASP A 120 -4.09 38.29 10.71
N ARG A 121 -3.77 39.36 11.44
CA ARG A 121 -3.53 40.69 10.84
C ARG A 121 -2.33 40.69 9.91
N GLN A 122 -1.23 40.05 10.29
CA GLN A 122 -0.03 39.93 9.47
C GLN A 122 -0.29 39.07 8.22
N MET A 123 -1.06 37.99 8.36
CA MET A 123 -1.46 37.14 7.24
C MET A 123 -2.29 37.93 6.21
N GLU A 124 -3.31 38.64 6.67
CA GLU A 124 -4.18 39.43 5.80
C GLU A 124 -3.43 40.57 5.12
N HIS A 125 -2.55 41.26 5.87
CA HIS A 125 -1.74 42.33 5.31
C HIS A 125 -0.79 41.82 4.21
N ARG A 126 -0.12 40.67 4.44
CA ARG A 126 0.74 40.03 3.44
C ARG A 126 -0.05 39.63 2.19
N LYS A 127 -1.22 39.01 2.38
CA LYS A 127 -2.12 38.62 1.28
C LYS A 127 -2.53 39.83 0.45
N THR A 128 -3.01 40.90 1.09
CA THR A 128 -3.44 42.14 0.42
C THR A 128 -2.29 42.75 -0.41
N ILE A 129 -1.08 42.85 0.15
CA ILE A 129 0.09 43.36 -0.58
C ILE A 129 0.39 42.49 -1.81
N CYS A 130 0.41 41.16 -1.64
CA CYS A 130 0.64 40.23 -2.74
C CYS A 130 -0.41 40.38 -3.85
N GLU A 131 -1.70 40.47 -3.51
CA GLU A 131 -2.79 40.68 -4.47
C GLU A 131 -2.63 41.99 -5.24
N MET A 132 -2.32 43.09 -4.55
CA MET A 132 -2.08 44.40 -5.20
C MET A 132 -0.88 44.35 -6.15
N LEU A 133 0.22 43.73 -5.74
CA LEU A 133 1.43 43.59 -6.55
C LEU A 133 1.18 42.69 -7.77
N LEU A 134 0.43 41.60 -7.59
CA LEU A 134 0.07 40.67 -8.66
C LEU A 134 -0.83 41.36 -9.69
N GLN A 135 -1.89 42.05 -9.27
CA GLN A 135 -2.76 42.82 -10.17
C GLN A 135 -1.98 43.87 -10.96
N ARG A 136 -1.03 44.56 -10.32
CA ARG A 136 -0.16 45.51 -11.00
C ARG A 136 0.71 44.81 -12.05
N PHE A 137 1.28 43.65 -11.72
CA PHE A 137 2.15 42.88 -12.59
C PHE A 137 1.40 42.37 -13.82
N GLU A 138 0.19 41.85 -13.64
CA GLU A 138 -0.68 41.38 -14.72
C GLU A 138 -1.06 42.49 -15.70
N ARG A 139 -1.29 43.72 -15.21
CA ARG A 139 -1.54 44.88 -16.07
C ARG A 139 -0.30 45.29 -16.85
N LYS A 140 0.86 45.32 -16.19
CA LYS A 140 2.15 45.63 -16.83
C LYS A 140 3.30 45.12 -15.99
N SER A 141 4.17 44.32 -16.60
CA SER A 141 5.40 43.86 -15.97
C SER A 141 6.27 45.05 -15.51
N PHE A 142 6.54 45.09 -14.21
CA PHE A 142 7.37 46.13 -13.58
C PHE A 142 8.66 45.58 -12.97
N LEU A 143 8.90 44.27 -13.07
CA LEU A 143 10.07 43.61 -12.48
C LEU A 143 11.39 44.17 -12.99
N HIS A 144 11.45 44.58 -14.28
CA HIS A 144 12.63 45.20 -14.90
C HIS A 144 13.04 46.54 -14.26
N ARG A 145 12.22 47.11 -13.37
CA ARG A 145 12.48 48.40 -12.69
C ARG A 145 12.78 48.22 -11.20
N ILE A 146 12.72 46.99 -10.69
CA ILE A 146 12.94 46.73 -9.26
C ILE A 146 14.43 46.64 -9.00
N VAL A 147 14.88 47.36 -7.97
CA VAL A 147 16.19 47.18 -7.34
C VAL A 147 15.92 46.83 -5.87
N THR A 148 16.59 45.79 -5.35
CA THR A 148 16.40 45.28 -3.98
C THR A 148 17.75 45.05 -3.31
N GLY A 149 17.78 45.06 -1.99
CA GLY A 149 18.97 44.78 -1.17
C GLY A 149 18.55 44.26 0.21
N ASP A 150 19.38 43.42 0.81
CA ASP A 150 19.23 42.88 2.17
C ASP A 150 20.61 42.62 2.77
N GLU A 151 20.71 42.55 4.09
CA GLU A 151 21.96 42.34 4.82
C GLU A 151 22.04 40.90 5.36
N LYS A 152 23.22 40.28 5.27
CA LYS A 152 23.46 38.91 5.76
C LYS A 152 24.77 38.82 6.55
N TRP A 153 24.70 38.23 7.74
CA TRP A 153 25.87 37.92 8.55
C TRP A 153 26.77 36.87 7.89
N ILE A 154 28.08 37.11 7.89
CA ILE A 154 29.13 36.15 7.51
C ILE A 154 29.95 35.86 8.76
N PHE A 155 29.90 34.61 9.22
CA PHE A 155 30.66 34.14 10.38
C PHE A 155 32.03 33.62 9.90
N PHE A 156 33.07 33.93 10.66
CA PHE A 156 34.45 33.48 10.45
C PHE A 156 34.79 32.29 11.34
#